data_AF-A0A109JN43-F1
#
_entry.id   AF-A0A109JN43-F1
#
_cell.length_a   1.000
_cell.length_b   1.000
_cell.length_c   1.000
_cell.angle_alpha   90.00
_cell.angle_beta   90.00
_cell.angle_gamma   90.00
#
_symmetry.space_group_name_H-M   'P 1'
#
loop_
_entity.id
_entity.type
_entity.pdbx_description
1 polymer ?
#
loop_
_entity_poly.entity_id
_entity_poly.type
_entity_poly.pdbx_seq_one_letter_code
_entity_poly.pdbx_strand_id
1 'polypeptide(L)'
;MRHGDPEQFDRLEFLPGEEAQVDYGEGALTIDPRSGRYRRPRLFVMTLRYSRRSFRRVVWQSGQQVWAQLHEEAFRYFGGVPSYVVLDNLKEGVLKPDLYEPELNPIYSAMLAHYAVVADPARVADPNRKGCVENAIQHTQGTALAGRRFETLEAQNEFLRHWEETWASKRIHGSTRRQVEAMFQEEKPHLRPLPVAAFRIFTEVVRTVCDDTTVRVDSSYYAARPASIGSQVVVRIYASTIEIRDRHTQALLRVHPRMAHPGSVVLPTSERPFNPSRQTAALLESAGRIGPQTRALCQQMFDTEGRVGQRAMWGIVGLSRKYPARLVEQACAHAIGNRIYRYKHVRATVQRLFERALERIDAAPDTAASLTQDHPLIRTPAEYGDLFSRAVRRDADDNGRQAEAYDDRAPVTRARVTCATPASSGATSAPAAASHLKLETQPHDDHAGN
;
A
#
# COMPACT_ATOMS: atom_id res chain seq x y z
N MET A 1 -3.43 23.36 59.60
CA MET A 1 -3.54 23.71 58.17
C MET A 1 -2.21 24.32 57.75
N ARG A 2 -1.41 23.64 56.91
CA ARG A 2 -0.26 24.30 56.27
C ARG A 2 -0.86 25.30 55.28
N HIS A 3 -0.91 26.58 55.66
CA HIS A 3 -1.10 27.66 54.70
C HIS A 3 0.22 27.75 53.94
N GLY A 4 0.27 27.13 52.76
CA GLY A 4 1.31 27.48 51.80
C GLY A 4 1.07 28.93 51.38
N ASP A 5 2.14 29.71 51.27
CA ASP A 5 2.04 31.05 50.70
C ASP A 5 1.37 30.97 49.33
N PRO A 6 0.46 31.91 49.00
CA PRO A 6 -0.21 31.89 47.71
C PRO A 6 0.84 31.99 46.59
N GLU A 7 0.92 30.95 45.77
CA GLU A 7 1.79 30.95 44.59
C GLU A 7 1.26 31.96 43.56
N GLN A 8 2.18 32.75 43.00
CA GLN A 8 1.86 33.68 41.92
C GLN A 8 1.75 32.89 40.60
N PHE A 9 0.61 33.02 39.92
CA PHE A 9 0.39 32.43 38.60
C PHE A 9 0.21 33.51 37.55
N ASP A 10 0.72 33.27 36.34
CA ASP A 10 0.54 34.16 35.20
C ASP A 10 -0.77 33.86 34.46
N ARG A 11 -1.38 34.89 33.87
CA ARG A 11 -2.58 34.76 33.06
C ARG A 11 -2.18 34.45 31.62
N LEU A 12 -2.26 33.18 31.24
CA LEU A 12 -1.95 32.75 29.89
C LEU A 12 -3.02 33.22 28.87
N GLU A 13 -2.58 34.02 27.91
CA GLU A 13 -3.32 34.48 26.73
C GLU A 13 -2.77 33.80 25.46
N PHE A 14 -3.65 33.47 24.52
CA PHE A 14 -3.33 32.68 23.33
C PHE A 14 -3.96 33.32 22.10
N LEU A 15 -3.32 33.17 20.95
CA LEU A 15 -3.82 33.66 19.67
C LEU A 15 -5.02 32.80 19.18
N PRO A 16 -5.90 33.37 18.34
CA PRO A 16 -6.98 32.60 17.74
C PRO A 16 -6.44 31.43 16.90
N GLY A 17 -6.95 30.21 17.11
CA GLY A 17 -6.56 29.02 16.36
C GLY A 17 -5.19 28.45 16.73
N GLU A 18 -4.56 28.97 17.78
CA GLU A 18 -3.25 28.51 18.25
C GLU A 18 -3.37 27.18 19.01
N GLU A 19 -4.09 27.18 20.13
CA GLU A 19 -4.12 26.08 21.09
C GLU A 19 -5.53 25.49 21.27
N ALA A 20 -5.62 24.16 21.28
CA ALA A 20 -6.73 23.45 21.90
C ALA A 20 -6.23 22.58 23.06
N GLN A 21 -7.07 22.40 24.08
CA GLN A 21 -6.79 21.49 25.20
C GLN A 21 -7.79 20.35 25.20
N VAL A 22 -7.30 19.13 25.44
CA VAL A 22 -8.13 17.93 25.41
C VAL A 22 -7.98 17.11 26.69
N ASP A 23 -9.10 16.61 27.20
CA ASP A 23 -9.13 15.77 28.39
C ASP A 23 -10.39 14.88 28.48
N TYR A 24 -10.35 13.93 29.40
CA TYR A 24 -11.48 13.10 29.79
C TYR A 24 -12.05 13.50 31.15
N GLY A 25 -13.37 13.66 31.22
CA GLY A 25 -14.16 13.66 32.44
C GLY A 25 -15.10 12.45 32.54
N GLU A 26 -16.09 12.56 33.44
CA GLU A 26 -17.19 11.60 33.56
C GLU A 26 -18.49 12.14 32.96
N GLY A 27 -19.21 11.28 32.23
CA GLY A 27 -20.57 11.54 31.78
C GLY A 27 -21.63 11.37 32.87
N ALA A 28 -22.89 11.68 32.54
CA ALA A 28 -24.06 11.30 33.35
C ALA A 28 -24.24 9.77 33.40
N LEU A 29 -25.10 9.29 34.30
CA LEU A 29 -25.43 7.85 34.36
C LEU A 29 -26.19 7.42 33.10
N THR A 30 -25.65 6.44 32.38
CA THR A 30 -26.23 5.85 31.17
C THR A 30 -26.37 4.34 31.35
N ILE A 31 -27.41 3.72 30.78
CA ILE A 31 -27.50 2.25 30.76
C ILE A 31 -26.43 1.68 29.83
N ASP A 32 -25.55 0.84 30.36
CA ASP A 32 -24.55 0.12 29.57
C ASP A 32 -25.21 -1.11 28.92
N PRO A 33 -25.25 -1.21 27.57
CA PRO A 33 -25.94 -2.29 26.87
C PRO A 33 -25.36 -3.68 27.17
N ARG A 34 -24.10 -3.77 27.64
CA ARG A 34 -23.48 -5.05 27.99
C ARG A 34 -23.87 -5.55 29.36
N SER A 35 -24.08 -4.64 30.32
CA SER A 35 -24.35 -4.99 31.71
C SER A 35 -25.79 -4.75 32.14
N GLY A 36 -26.57 -3.99 31.37
CA GLY A 36 -27.94 -3.58 31.70
C GLY A 36 -28.04 -2.64 32.91
N ARG A 37 -26.90 -2.12 33.41
CA ARG A 37 -26.82 -1.27 34.61
C ARG A 37 -26.42 0.14 34.26
N TYR A 38 -26.82 1.09 35.11
CA TYR A 38 -26.35 2.46 35.00
C TYR A 38 -24.85 2.56 35.33
N ARG A 39 -24.09 3.13 34.41
CA ARG A 39 -22.66 3.42 34.55
C ARG A 39 -22.39 4.82 34.00
N ARG A 40 -21.30 5.45 34.44
CA ARG A 40 -20.86 6.73 33.84
C ARG A 40 -19.93 6.42 32.67
N PRO A 41 -20.25 6.84 31.44
CA PRO A 41 -19.32 6.76 30.32
C PRO A 41 -18.22 7.81 30.49
N ARG A 42 -17.11 7.66 29.75
CA ARG A 42 -16.06 8.68 29.70
C ARG A 42 -16.52 9.84 28.83
N LEU A 43 -16.38 11.07 29.32
CA LEU A 43 -16.70 12.30 28.61
C LEU A 43 -15.43 12.87 27.99
N PHE A 44 -15.28 12.78 26.68
CA PHE A 44 -14.24 13.50 25.95
C PHE A 44 -14.62 14.97 25.81
N VAL A 45 -13.68 15.86 26.13
CA VAL A 45 -13.83 17.30 25.92
C VAL A 45 -12.58 17.85 25.24
N MET A 46 -12.76 18.49 24.08
CA MET A 46 -11.72 19.30 23.45
C MET A 46 -12.19 20.75 23.46
N THR A 47 -11.34 21.68 23.92
CA THR A 47 -11.68 23.10 24.06
C THR A 47 -10.65 23.98 23.39
N LEU A 48 -11.10 24.86 22.48
CA LEU A 48 -10.26 25.91 21.90
C LEU A 48 -9.94 26.96 22.97
N ARG A 49 -8.66 27.31 23.10
CA ARG A 49 -8.20 28.13 24.22
C ARG A 49 -8.59 29.59 24.09
N TYR A 50 -8.68 30.13 22.87
CA TYR A 50 -9.11 31.50 22.62
C TYR A 50 -10.61 31.66 22.88
N SER A 51 -11.47 31.00 22.08
CA SER A 51 -12.92 31.19 22.16
C SER A 51 -13.60 30.48 23.33
N ARG A 52 -12.96 29.46 23.92
CA ARG A 52 -13.57 28.53 24.88
C ARG A 52 -14.70 27.70 24.27
N ARG A 53 -14.78 27.64 22.94
CA ARG A 53 -15.64 26.71 22.22
C ARG A 53 -15.16 25.30 22.49
N SER A 54 -16.10 24.40 22.80
CA SER A 54 -15.76 23.05 23.20
C SER A 54 -16.56 22.03 22.38
N PHE A 55 -15.89 20.94 22.03
CA PHE A 55 -16.51 19.72 21.53
C PHE A 55 -16.61 18.72 22.68
N ARG A 56 -17.76 18.03 22.77
CA ARG A 56 -18.05 17.08 23.85
C ARG A 56 -18.66 15.82 23.28
N ARG A 57 -18.14 14.67 23.70
CA ARG A 57 -18.71 13.37 23.32
C ARG A 57 -18.46 12.33 24.40
N VAL A 58 -19.47 11.54 24.72
CA VAL A 58 -19.34 10.40 25.62
C VAL A 58 -19.09 9.10 24.88
N VAL A 59 -18.22 8.27 25.47
CA VAL A 59 -17.82 6.96 24.97
C VAL A 59 -17.71 5.97 26.12
N TRP A 60 -18.06 4.71 25.88
CA TRP A 60 -17.91 3.64 26.90
C TRP A 60 -16.47 3.22 27.13
N GLN A 61 -15.66 3.22 26.07
CA GLN A 61 -14.28 2.77 26.09
C GLN A 61 -13.41 3.88 25.54
N SER A 62 -12.33 4.20 26.24
CA SER A 62 -11.22 4.93 25.65
C SER A 62 -10.22 3.93 25.06
N GLY A 63 -9.45 4.40 24.09
CA GLY A 63 -8.40 3.64 23.46
C GLY A 63 -7.79 4.48 22.35
N GLN A 64 -6.64 4.04 21.86
CA GLN A 64 -5.87 4.71 20.82
C GLN A 64 -6.69 5.10 19.57
N GLN A 65 -7.55 4.18 19.12
CA GLN A 65 -8.44 4.41 17.98
C GLN A 65 -9.56 5.38 18.29
N VAL A 66 -10.20 5.21 19.44
CA VAL A 66 -11.29 6.07 19.89
C VAL A 66 -10.78 7.48 20.11
N TRP A 67 -9.56 7.64 20.63
CA TRP A 67 -8.91 8.94 20.81
C TRP A 67 -8.70 9.67 19.46
N ALA A 68 -8.16 8.98 18.45
CA ALA A 68 -8.01 9.54 17.11
C ALA A 68 -9.37 9.84 16.44
N GLN A 69 -10.37 8.98 16.62
CA GLN A 69 -11.75 9.22 16.15
C GLN A 69 -12.36 10.48 16.77
N LEU A 70 -12.20 10.66 18.08
CA LEU A 70 -12.75 11.82 18.79
C LEU A 70 -12.07 13.13 18.37
N HIS A 71 -10.77 13.10 18.04
CA HIS A 71 -10.07 14.25 17.47
C HIS A 71 -10.55 14.57 16.05
N GLU A 72 -10.67 13.57 15.18
CA GLU A 72 -11.26 13.72 13.85
C GLU A 72 -12.62 14.41 13.92
N GLU A 73 -13.51 13.90 14.78
CA GLU A 73 -14.84 14.47 14.96
C GLU A 73 -14.81 15.89 15.53
N ALA A 74 -13.91 16.17 16.48
CA ALA A 74 -13.76 17.50 17.06
C ALA A 74 -13.28 18.53 16.01
N PHE A 75 -12.26 18.17 15.22
CA PHE A 75 -11.76 19.01 14.14
C PHE A 75 -12.83 19.30 13.09
N ARG A 76 -13.60 18.28 12.71
CA ARG A 76 -14.76 18.43 11.81
C ARG A 76 -15.82 19.33 12.41
N TYR A 77 -16.10 19.22 13.71
CA TYR A 77 -17.05 20.06 14.43
C TYR A 77 -16.62 21.53 14.46
N PHE A 78 -15.34 21.83 14.71
CA PHE A 78 -14.83 23.21 14.66
C PHE A 78 -14.76 23.75 13.23
N GLY A 79 -14.73 22.87 12.22
CA GLY A 79 -14.58 23.25 10.81
C GLY A 79 -13.14 23.63 10.45
N GLY A 80 -12.17 23.24 11.27
CA GLY A 80 -10.77 23.59 11.15
C GLY A 80 -9.95 22.95 12.27
N VAL A 81 -8.62 23.05 12.19
CA VAL A 81 -7.70 22.51 13.20
C VAL A 81 -6.85 23.60 13.86
N PRO A 82 -6.57 23.49 15.17
CA PRO A 82 -5.65 24.40 15.84
C PRO A 82 -4.21 24.16 15.38
N SER A 83 -3.28 25.04 15.76
CA SER A 83 -1.85 24.84 15.50
C SER A 83 -1.30 23.67 16.29
N TYR A 84 -1.64 23.59 17.57
CA TYR A 84 -1.30 22.46 18.43
C TYR A 84 -2.41 22.10 19.41
N VAL A 85 -2.38 20.86 19.88
CA VAL A 85 -3.30 20.32 20.89
C VAL A 85 -2.48 19.95 22.11
N VAL A 86 -2.82 20.52 23.26
CA VAL A 86 -2.30 20.13 24.56
C VAL A 86 -3.10 18.95 25.07
N LEU A 87 -2.41 17.84 25.30
CA LEU A 87 -2.98 16.63 25.89
C LEU A 87 -2.25 16.28 27.18
N ASP A 88 -2.96 15.62 28.09
CA ASP A 88 -2.35 14.99 29.25
C ASP A 88 -1.52 13.77 28.84
N ASN A 89 -0.63 13.30 29.72
CA ASN A 89 0.14 12.05 29.57
C ASN A 89 -0.75 10.80 29.75
N LEU A 90 -1.95 10.83 29.19
CA LEU A 90 -2.87 9.72 29.08
C LEU A 90 -2.27 8.69 28.11
N LYS A 91 -2.23 7.42 28.55
CA LYS A 91 -1.69 6.30 27.78
C LYS A 91 -2.35 6.12 26.41
N GLU A 92 -3.54 6.69 26.22
CA GLU A 92 -4.28 6.68 24.95
C GLU A 92 -3.69 7.59 23.87
N GLY A 93 -3.02 8.70 24.26
CA GLY A 93 -2.32 9.62 23.36
C GLY A 93 -0.80 9.39 23.34
N VAL A 94 -0.22 9.02 24.48
CA VAL A 94 1.22 8.87 24.69
C VAL A 94 1.56 7.45 25.13
N LEU A 95 2.29 6.69 24.30
CA LEU A 95 2.74 5.34 24.60
C LEU A 95 3.81 5.33 25.70
N LYS A 96 4.76 6.27 25.62
CA LYS A 96 5.80 6.48 26.62
C LYS A 96 5.93 7.98 26.91
N PRO A 97 5.59 8.44 28.12
CA PRO A 97 5.79 9.82 28.50
C PRO A 97 7.30 10.07 28.59
N ASP A 98 7.79 10.99 27.77
CA ASP A 98 9.16 11.46 27.78
C ASP A 98 9.13 13.00 27.81
N LEU A 99 10.05 13.60 28.57
CA LEU A 99 10.08 15.05 28.77
C LEU A 99 10.53 15.80 27.51
N TYR A 100 11.22 15.13 26.59
CA TYR A 100 11.81 15.68 25.38
C TYR A 100 11.22 15.08 24.10
N GLU A 101 10.95 13.77 24.06
CA GLU A 101 10.44 13.06 22.87
C GLU A 101 9.32 12.05 23.22
N PRO A 102 8.09 12.51 23.53
CA PRO A 102 6.99 11.61 23.86
C PRO A 102 6.64 10.71 22.67
N GLU A 103 6.70 9.39 22.89
CA GLU A 103 6.36 8.42 21.85
C GLU A 103 4.83 8.39 21.71
N LEU A 104 4.31 9.04 20.69
CA LEU A 104 2.87 9.06 20.40
C LEU A 104 2.45 7.71 19.81
N ASN A 105 1.21 7.32 20.09
CA ASN A 105 0.59 6.17 19.44
C ASN A 105 0.64 6.32 17.90
N PRO A 106 1.04 5.28 17.13
CA PRO A 106 1.15 5.34 15.66
C PRO A 106 -0.09 5.87 14.93
N ILE A 107 -1.29 5.49 15.38
CA ILE A 107 -2.54 5.95 14.76
C ILE A 107 -2.75 7.45 15.03
N TYR A 108 -2.45 7.90 16.26
CA TYR A 108 -2.59 9.29 16.64
C TYR A 108 -1.54 10.17 15.96
N SER A 109 -0.28 9.72 15.90
CA SER A 109 0.79 10.37 15.14
C SER A 109 0.43 10.51 13.67
N ALA A 110 -0.08 9.45 13.04
CA ALA A 110 -0.55 9.52 11.65
C ALA A 110 -1.72 10.50 11.45
N MET A 111 -2.64 10.59 12.41
CA MET A 111 -3.75 11.54 12.38
C MET A 111 -3.25 12.99 12.52
N LEU A 112 -2.35 13.25 13.48
CA LEU A 112 -1.74 14.55 13.67
C LEU A 112 -1.00 15.01 12.41
N ALA A 113 -0.22 14.12 11.79
CA ALA A 113 0.46 14.38 10.53
C ALA A 113 -0.52 14.69 9.38
N HIS A 114 -1.64 13.96 9.27
CA HIS A 114 -2.68 14.19 8.26
C HIS A 114 -3.31 15.58 8.36
N TYR A 115 -3.48 16.09 9.59
CA TYR A 115 -4.02 17.43 9.86
C TYR A 115 -2.94 18.51 10.03
N ALA A 116 -1.66 18.15 9.93
CA ALA A 116 -0.52 18.99 10.29
C ALA A 116 -0.56 19.55 11.73
N VAL A 117 -1.26 18.90 12.66
CA VAL A 117 -1.40 19.33 14.06
C VAL A 117 -0.24 18.82 14.90
N VAL A 118 0.29 19.67 15.76
CA VAL A 118 1.31 19.26 16.74
C VAL A 118 0.62 18.83 18.03
N ALA A 119 1.01 17.69 18.58
CA ALA A 119 0.67 17.32 19.94
C ALA A 119 1.71 17.94 20.88
N ASP A 120 1.24 18.66 21.91
CA ASP A 120 2.07 19.17 23.01
C ASP A 120 1.68 18.43 24.31
N PRO A 121 2.30 17.27 24.61
CA PRO A 121 2.03 16.57 25.85
C PRO A 121 2.46 17.42 27.04
N ALA A 122 1.55 17.58 28.01
CA ALA A 122 1.83 18.36 29.21
C ALA A 122 3.07 17.80 29.94
N ARG A 123 3.97 18.71 30.33
CA ARG A 123 5.14 18.34 31.15
C ARG A 123 4.67 17.76 32.48
N VAL A 124 5.38 16.73 32.95
CA VAL A 124 5.13 16.16 34.28
C VAL A 124 5.30 17.27 35.33
N ALA A 125 4.31 17.42 36.20
CA ALA A 125 4.24 18.43 37.28
C ALA A 125 3.99 19.90 36.87
N ASP A 126 3.38 20.16 35.70
CA ASP A 126 2.85 21.50 35.34
C ASP A 126 1.31 21.52 35.23
N PRO A 127 0.58 21.45 36.36
CA PRO A 127 -0.89 21.46 36.37
C PRO A 127 -1.49 22.78 35.86
N ASN A 128 -0.72 23.87 35.84
CA ASN A 128 -1.23 25.22 35.57
C ASN A 128 -1.61 25.44 34.09
N ARG A 129 -1.05 24.65 33.17
CA ARG A 129 -1.35 24.78 31.73
C ARG A 129 -2.74 24.27 31.33
N LYS A 130 -3.32 23.29 32.04
CA LYS A 130 -4.51 22.55 31.58
C LYS A 130 -5.86 23.03 32.15
N GLY A 131 -5.85 24.13 32.92
CA GLY A 131 -7.06 24.61 33.62
C GLY A 131 -8.25 24.99 32.71
N CYS A 132 -8.10 25.20 31.40
CA CYS A 132 -9.27 25.51 30.55
C CYS A 132 -10.15 24.29 30.33
N VAL A 133 -9.57 23.15 29.96
CA VAL A 133 -10.36 21.95 29.68
C VAL A 133 -10.91 21.35 30.97
N GLU A 134 -10.19 21.44 32.09
CA GLU A 134 -10.69 21.04 33.41
C GLU A 134 -11.93 21.85 33.81
N ASN A 135 -11.87 23.18 33.68
CA ASN A 135 -13.02 24.05 33.92
C ASN A 135 -14.18 23.74 32.97
N ALA A 136 -13.89 23.42 31.70
CA ALA A 136 -14.91 23.02 30.74
C ALA A 136 -15.59 21.69 31.12
N ILE A 137 -14.83 20.71 31.63
CA ILE A 137 -15.36 19.45 32.15
C ILE A 137 -16.25 19.71 33.37
N GLN A 138 -15.74 20.44 34.37
CA GLN A 138 -16.48 20.76 35.59
C GLN A 138 -17.79 21.50 35.27
N HIS A 139 -17.75 22.48 34.36
CA HIS A 139 -18.95 23.17 33.89
C HIS A 139 -19.95 22.18 33.27
N THR A 140 -19.50 21.31 32.38
CA THR A 140 -20.35 20.29 31.74
C THR A 140 -21.01 19.37 32.77
N GLN A 141 -20.23 18.89 33.73
CA GLN A 141 -20.71 17.98 34.77
C GLN A 141 -21.69 18.66 35.73
N GLY A 142 -21.39 19.90 36.13
CA GLY A 142 -22.20 20.67 37.07
C GLY A 142 -23.48 21.23 36.48
N THR A 143 -23.52 21.53 35.17
CA THR A 143 -24.70 22.16 34.55
C THR A 143 -25.46 21.21 33.63
N ALA A 144 -24.79 20.60 32.65
CA ALA A 144 -25.46 19.82 31.62
C ALA A 144 -25.90 18.46 32.15
N LEU A 145 -25.01 17.80 32.91
CA LEU A 145 -25.13 16.37 33.26
C LEU A 145 -25.60 16.12 34.70
N ALA A 146 -25.51 17.13 35.59
CA ALA A 146 -25.88 17.00 36.98
C ALA A 146 -27.32 16.49 37.14
N GLY A 147 -27.50 15.42 37.92
CA GLY A 147 -28.80 14.82 38.20
C GLY A 147 -29.46 14.09 37.01
N ARG A 148 -28.84 14.05 35.83
CA ARG A 148 -29.42 13.41 34.64
C ARG A 148 -29.10 11.93 34.55
N ARG A 149 -29.99 11.22 33.87
CA ARG A 149 -29.82 9.81 33.46
C ARG A 149 -30.25 9.65 32.02
N PHE A 150 -29.60 8.74 31.31
CA PHE A 150 -29.88 8.45 29.91
C PHE A 150 -30.05 6.94 29.69
N GLU A 151 -30.92 6.58 28.75
CA GLU A 151 -31.13 5.17 28.38
C GLU A 151 -30.04 4.67 27.43
N THR A 152 -29.53 5.53 26.56
CA THR A 152 -28.50 5.17 25.56
C THR A 152 -27.37 6.20 25.52
N LEU A 153 -26.21 5.77 25.03
CA LEU A 153 -25.05 6.64 24.85
C LEU A 153 -25.32 7.70 23.78
N GLU A 154 -26.08 7.33 22.76
CA GLU A 154 -26.51 8.18 21.65
C GLU A 154 -27.40 9.32 22.15
N ALA A 155 -28.38 9.02 23.00
CA ALA A 155 -29.27 10.03 23.59
C ALA A 155 -28.49 11.08 24.42
N GLN A 156 -27.48 10.64 25.17
CA GLN A 156 -26.63 11.56 25.92
C GLN A 156 -25.76 12.43 24.99
N ASN A 157 -25.24 11.86 23.91
CA ASN A 157 -24.46 12.61 22.91
C ASN A 157 -25.30 13.64 22.15
N GLU A 158 -26.54 13.29 21.78
CA GLU A 158 -27.50 14.22 21.18
C GLU A 158 -27.85 15.36 22.13
N PHE A 159 -28.14 15.02 23.40
CA PHE A 159 -28.38 16.02 24.43
C PHE A 159 -27.19 16.99 24.60
N LEU A 160 -25.96 16.46 24.66
CA LEU A 160 -24.76 17.28 24.80
C LEU A 160 -24.56 18.23 23.61
N ARG A 161 -24.79 17.78 22.37
CA ARG A 161 -24.75 18.65 21.19
C ARG A 161 -25.78 19.77 21.27
N HIS A 162 -27.03 19.42 21.58
CA HIS A 162 -28.10 20.40 21.69
C HIS A 162 -27.84 21.43 22.80
N TRP A 163 -27.33 20.97 23.94
CA TRP A 163 -26.95 21.84 25.06
C TRP A 163 -25.78 22.76 24.70
N GLU A 164 -24.79 22.27 23.95
CA GLU A 164 -23.67 23.09 23.48
C GLU A 164 -24.16 24.22 22.56
N GLU A 165 -24.98 23.91 21.57
CA GLU A 165 -25.54 24.87 20.60
C GLU A 165 -26.50 25.88 21.26
N THR A 166 -27.25 25.45 22.27
CA THR A 166 -28.34 26.27 22.83
C THR A 166 -27.90 27.08 24.04
N TRP A 167 -27.00 26.55 24.88
CA TRP A 167 -26.66 27.14 26.19
C TRP A 167 -25.18 27.47 26.31
N ALA A 168 -24.31 26.47 26.15
CA ALA A 168 -22.90 26.63 26.52
C ALA A 168 -22.14 27.57 25.57
N SER A 169 -22.47 27.56 24.28
CA SER A 169 -21.93 28.51 23.30
C SER A 169 -22.48 29.93 23.46
N LYS A 170 -23.74 30.06 23.88
CA LYS A 170 -24.39 31.36 24.05
C LYS A 170 -24.04 32.05 25.37
N ARG A 171 -23.35 31.35 26.29
CA ARG A 171 -22.96 31.91 27.59
C ARG A 171 -21.93 33.04 27.45
N ILE A 172 -21.95 33.95 28.41
CA ILE A 172 -20.90 34.95 28.58
C ILE A 172 -19.81 34.34 29.47
N HIS A 173 -18.58 34.28 28.96
CA HIS A 173 -17.46 33.70 29.68
C HIS A 173 -16.96 34.62 30.79
N GLY A 174 -16.68 34.07 31.98
CA GLY A 174 -16.39 34.87 33.17
C GLY A 174 -15.14 35.75 33.07
N SER A 175 -14.05 35.26 32.45
CA SER A 175 -12.77 36.00 32.43
C SER A 175 -12.63 36.99 31.27
N THR A 176 -13.26 36.71 30.12
CA THR A 176 -13.26 37.60 28.95
C THR A 176 -14.50 38.49 28.89
N ARG A 177 -15.56 38.14 29.64
CA ARG A 177 -16.87 38.81 29.64
C ARG A 177 -17.50 38.94 28.25
N ARG A 178 -17.17 38.01 27.35
CA ARG A 178 -17.68 37.93 25.97
C ARG A 178 -18.40 36.62 25.76
N GLN A 179 -19.30 36.60 24.77
CA GLN A 179 -20.03 35.38 24.40
C GLN A 179 -19.09 34.39 23.69
N VAL A 180 -19.14 33.12 24.09
CA VAL A 180 -18.29 32.05 23.51
C VAL A 180 -18.50 31.90 22.00
N GLU A 181 -19.75 31.92 21.54
CA GLU A 181 -20.10 31.85 20.11
C GLU A 181 -19.48 33.02 19.32
N ALA A 182 -19.59 34.25 19.82
CA ALA A 182 -19.03 35.41 19.14
C ALA A 182 -17.50 35.31 19.00
N MET A 183 -16.83 34.88 20.07
CA MET A 183 -15.37 34.64 20.02
C MET A 183 -15.01 33.49 19.08
N PHE A 184 -15.85 32.46 18.98
CA PHE A 184 -15.61 31.34 18.06
C PHE A 184 -15.72 31.77 16.60
N GLN A 185 -16.67 32.65 16.25
CA GLN A 185 -16.76 33.18 14.89
C GLN A 185 -15.54 34.05 14.51
N GLU A 186 -14.91 34.70 15.49
CA GLU A 186 -13.63 35.41 15.28
C GLU A 186 -12.45 34.45 15.13
N GLU A 187 -12.47 33.33 15.86
CA GLU A 187 -11.40 32.34 15.84
C GLU A 187 -11.43 31.44 14.60
N LYS A 188 -12.62 31.08 14.12
CA LYS A 188 -12.81 30.09 13.06
C LYS A 188 -12.01 30.38 11.78
N PRO A 189 -11.88 31.62 11.28
CA PRO A 189 -11.04 31.92 10.11
C PRO A 189 -9.54 31.69 10.32
N HIS A 190 -9.09 31.65 11.57
CA HIS A 190 -7.68 31.45 11.95
C HIS A 190 -7.34 29.96 12.17
N LEU A 191 -8.34 29.09 12.24
CA LEU A 191 -8.12 27.65 12.23
C LEU A 191 -7.58 27.22 10.87
N ARG A 192 -6.65 26.26 10.88
CA ARG A 192 -6.14 25.70 9.63
C ARG A 192 -7.22 24.87 8.94
N PRO A 193 -7.30 24.93 7.60
CA PRO A 193 -8.36 24.26 6.86
C PRO A 193 -8.26 22.75 6.98
N LEU A 194 -9.41 22.08 7.00
CA LEU A 194 -9.47 20.62 7.00
C LEU A 194 -9.09 20.07 5.61
N PRO A 195 -8.27 19.01 5.52
CA PRO A 195 -8.13 18.23 4.31
C PRO A 195 -9.48 17.74 3.78
N VAL A 196 -9.59 17.66 2.45
CA VAL A 196 -10.80 17.18 1.75
C VAL A 196 -11.18 15.78 2.21
N ALA A 197 -10.19 14.89 2.31
CA ALA A 197 -10.38 13.53 2.82
C ALA A 197 -10.27 13.49 4.35
N ALA A 198 -11.25 12.86 5.00
CA ALA A 198 -11.19 12.53 6.42
C ALA A 198 -10.06 11.54 6.71
N PHE A 199 -9.50 11.62 7.91
CA PHE A 199 -8.51 10.65 8.34
C PHE A 199 -9.14 9.25 8.44
N ARG A 200 -8.51 8.27 7.80
CA ARG A 200 -8.99 6.88 7.80
C ARG A 200 -8.45 6.18 9.02
N ILE A 201 -9.34 5.88 9.98
CA ILE A 201 -8.96 5.15 11.19
C ILE A 201 -8.57 3.70 10.84
N PHE A 202 -7.48 3.23 11.45
CA PHE A 202 -7.00 1.86 11.28
C PHE A 202 -6.62 1.22 12.61
N THR A 203 -6.55 -0.11 12.61
CA THR A 203 -5.84 -0.91 13.64
C THR A 203 -4.48 -1.27 13.11
N GLU A 204 -3.43 -1.05 13.90
CA GLU A 204 -2.09 -1.51 13.54
C GLU A 204 -1.76 -2.80 14.28
N VAL A 205 -1.29 -3.80 13.54
CA VAL A 205 -0.82 -5.07 14.11
C VAL A 205 0.45 -5.52 13.41
N VAL A 206 1.37 -6.13 14.17
CA VAL A 206 2.55 -6.78 13.59
C VAL A 206 2.21 -8.23 13.27
N ARG A 207 2.56 -8.67 12.05
CA ARG A 207 2.37 -10.06 11.60
C ARG A 207 3.63 -10.59 10.96
N THR A 208 3.89 -11.87 11.15
CA THR A 208 4.98 -12.57 10.47
C THR A 208 4.47 -13.12 9.13
N VAL A 209 5.27 -12.96 8.08
CA VAL A 209 4.98 -13.54 6.76
C VAL A 209 5.15 -15.05 6.83
N CYS A 210 4.09 -15.78 6.50
CA CYS A 210 4.05 -17.24 6.47
C CYS A 210 4.85 -17.80 5.29
N ASP A 211 5.11 -19.11 5.32
CA ASP A 211 5.79 -19.89 4.28
C ASP A 211 5.06 -19.87 2.93
N ASP A 212 3.73 -19.70 2.94
CA ASP A 212 2.90 -19.49 1.75
C ASP A 212 2.96 -18.06 1.17
N THR A 213 3.86 -17.21 1.67
CA THR A 213 4.06 -15.79 1.31
C THR A 213 2.90 -14.86 1.67
N THR A 214 2.03 -15.27 2.59
CA THR A 214 0.91 -14.46 3.06
C THR A 214 1.05 -14.00 4.52
N VAL A 215 0.21 -13.04 4.92
CA VAL A 215 -0.04 -12.69 6.32
C VAL A 215 -1.48 -12.97 6.68
N ARG A 216 -1.68 -13.48 7.90
CA ARG A 216 -3.02 -13.78 8.42
C ARG A 216 -3.60 -12.61 9.20
N VAL A 217 -4.78 -12.15 8.77
CA VAL A 217 -5.55 -11.07 9.40
C VAL A 217 -7.02 -11.48 9.43
N ASP A 218 -7.67 -11.41 10.60
CA ASP A 218 -9.08 -11.78 10.79
C ASP A 218 -9.45 -13.14 10.14
N SER A 219 -8.61 -14.15 10.35
CA SER A 219 -8.75 -15.49 9.76
C SER A 219 -8.73 -15.56 8.23
N SER A 220 -8.29 -14.49 7.55
CA SER A 220 -8.05 -14.45 6.10
C SER A 220 -6.56 -14.26 5.80
N TYR A 221 -6.13 -14.70 4.63
CA TYR A 221 -4.73 -14.72 4.20
C TYR A 221 -4.52 -13.73 3.06
N TYR A 222 -3.54 -12.84 3.21
CA TYR A 222 -3.26 -11.77 2.26
C TYR A 222 -1.81 -11.85 1.78
N ALA A 223 -1.59 -11.81 0.48
CA ALA A 223 -0.24 -11.84 -0.09
C ALA A 223 0.64 -10.70 0.43
N ALA A 224 1.85 -11.02 0.88
CA ALA A 224 2.73 -10.08 1.56
C ALA A 224 3.95 -9.64 0.74
N ARG A 225 4.23 -10.28 -0.40
CA ARG A 225 5.39 -9.93 -1.26
C ARG A 225 5.35 -8.44 -1.64
N PRO A 226 6.47 -7.71 -1.67
CA PRO A 226 7.84 -8.20 -1.67
C PRO A 226 8.43 -8.55 -0.30
N ALA A 227 7.65 -8.52 0.80
CA ALA A 227 8.15 -8.96 2.10
C ALA A 227 8.64 -10.43 2.04
N SER A 228 9.79 -10.68 2.67
CA SER A 228 10.40 -12.00 2.74
C SER A 228 9.64 -12.93 3.70
N ILE A 229 9.63 -14.23 3.39
CA ILE A 229 9.09 -15.26 4.30
C ILE A 229 9.81 -15.17 5.65
N GLY A 230 9.05 -15.28 6.75
CA GLY A 230 9.58 -15.19 8.12
C GLY A 230 9.86 -13.77 8.61
N SER A 231 9.82 -12.76 7.74
CA SER A 231 9.95 -11.36 8.17
C SER A 231 8.68 -10.87 8.88
N GLN A 232 8.84 -9.89 9.76
CA GLN A 232 7.72 -9.20 10.40
C GLN A 232 7.35 -7.95 9.61
N VAL A 233 6.06 -7.79 9.32
CA VAL A 233 5.48 -6.63 8.65
C VAL A 233 4.45 -5.96 9.53
N VAL A 234 4.23 -4.67 9.29
CA VAL A 234 3.18 -3.88 9.94
C VAL A 234 1.95 -3.93 9.05
N VAL A 235 0.81 -4.30 9.63
CA VAL A 235 -0.46 -4.38 8.92
C VAL A 235 -1.42 -3.34 9.49
N ARG A 236 -1.85 -2.41 8.64
CA ARG A 236 -2.90 -1.45 8.96
C ARG A 236 -4.23 -1.95 8.42
N ILE A 237 -5.16 -2.19 9.34
CA ILE A 237 -6.49 -2.73 9.06
C ILE A 237 -7.48 -1.57 9.09
N TYR A 238 -8.02 -1.21 7.93
CA TYR A 238 -9.07 -0.21 7.78
C TYR A 238 -10.45 -0.90 7.70
N ALA A 239 -11.50 -0.10 7.63
CA ALA A 239 -12.87 -0.62 7.49
C ALA A 239 -13.04 -1.56 6.29
N SER A 240 -12.54 -1.16 5.11
CA SER A 240 -12.73 -1.88 3.83
C SER A 240 -11.43 -2.35 3.17
N THR A 241 -10.26 -1.97 3.69
CA THR A 241 -8.96 -2.30 3.10
C THR A 241 -7.94 -2.69 4.15
N ILE A 242 -6.89 -3.36 3.71
CA ILE A 242 -5.71 -3.70 4.51
C ILE A 242 -4.48 -3.19 3.78
N GLU A 243 -3.60 -2.52 4.51
CA GLU A 243 -2.27 -2.14 4.02
C GLU A 243 -1.20 -2.97 4.73
N ILE A 244 -0.29 -3.54 3.96
CA ILE A 244 0.90 -4.22 4.46
C ILE A 244 2.08 -3.30 4.23
N ARG A 245 2.85 -3.04 5.29
CA ARG A 245 3.96 -2.09 5.31
C ARG A 245 5.21 -2.74 5.87
N ASP A 246 6.37 -2.29 5.41
CA ASP A 246 7.63 -2.70 5.98
C ASP A 246 7.73 -2.24 7.45
N ARG A 247 8.27 -3.08 8.33
CA ARG A 247 8.27 -2.80 9.77
C ARG A 247 9.18 -1.62 10.16
N HIS A 248 10.30 -1.46 9.47
CA HIS A 248 11.34 -0.49 9.87
C HIS A 248 11.13 0.83 9.15
N THR A 249 10.97 0.78 7.84
CA THR A 249 10.82 1.97 6.98
C THR A 249 9.39 2.49 6.93
N GLN A 250 8.41 1.71 7.42
CA GLN A 250 6.98 1.99 7.26
C GLN A 250 6.57 2.16 5.79
N ALA A 251 7.39 1.73 4.81
CA ALA A 251 7.06 1.83 3.40
C ALA A 251 5.88 0.93 3.05
N LEU A 252 4.95 1.43 2.22
CA LEU A 252 3.80 0.64 1.77
C LEU A 252 4.27 -0.47 0.83
N LEU A 253 3.98 -1.72 1.17
CA LEU A 253 4.32 -2.89 0.37
C LEU A 253 3.14 -3.33 -0.50
N ARG A 254 1.94 -3.44 0.09
CA ARG A 254 0.72 -3.84 -0.62
C ARG A 254 -0.55 -3.26 0.01
N VAL A 255 -1.58 -3.17 -0.82
CA VAL A 255 -2.95 -2.85 -0.40
C VAL A 255 -3.88 -3.97 -0.88
N HIS A 256 -4.80 -4.40 -0.03
CA HIS A 256 -5.81 -5.41 -0.33
C HIS A 256 -7.21 -4.92 0.09
N PRO A 257 -8.28 -5.34 -0.59
CA PRO A 257 -9.62 -5.26 -0.02
C PRO A 257 -9.72 -6.16 1.21
N ARG A 258 -10.43 -5.72 2.25
CA ARG A 258 -10.67 -6.54 3.44
C ARG A 258 -11.76 -7.56 3.14
N MET A 259 -11.46 -8.83 3.38
CA MET A 259 -12.40 -9.92 3.14
C MET A 259 -13.39 -10.06 4.30
N ALA A 260 -14.67 -10.26 3.96
CA ALA A 260 -15.74 -10.46 4.94
C ALA A 260 -15.81 -11.91 5.46
N HIS A 261 -15.39 -12.88 4.64
CA HIS A 261 -15.53 -14.31 4.95
C HIS A 261 -14.21 -14.88 5.51
N PRO A 262 -14.22 -15.48 6.71
CA PRO A 262 -13.07 -16.22 7.24
C PRO A 262 -12.58 -17.31 6.27
N GLY A 263 -11.28 -17.55 6.24
CA GLY A 263 -10.64 -18.54 5.36
C GLY A 263 -10.36 -18.05 3.94
N SER A 264 -10.71 -16.79 3.61
CA SER A 264 -10.42 -16.21 2.30
C SER A 264 -8.91 -16.09 2.06
N VAL A 265 -8.45 -16.39 0.85
CA VAL A 265 -7.03 -16.30 0.46
C VAL A 265 -6.86 -15.35 -0.72
N VAL A 266 -6.42 -14.12 -0.43
CA VAL A 266 -6.08 -13.08 -1.40
C VAL A 266 -4.62 -13.22 -1.80
N LEU A 267 -4.35 -14.18 -2.69
CA LEU A 267 -3.02 -14.44 -3.25
C LEU A 267 -3.12 -14.59 -4.77
N PRO A 268 -2.48 -13.69 -5.56
CA PRO A 268 -2.60 -13.73 -7.02
C PRO A 268 -2.04 -15.04 -7.59
N THR A 269 -2.64 -15.48 -8.69
CA THR A 269 -2.31 -16.78 -9.33
C THR A 269 -0.84 -16.89 -9.73
N SER A 270 -0.23 -15.80 -10.18
CA SER A 270 1.19 -15.73 -10.57
C SER A 270 2.17 -15.89 -9.40
N GLU A 271 1.70 -15.76 -8.16
CA GLU A 271 2.53 -15.81 -6.95
C GLU A 271 2.45 -17.15 -6.23
N ARG A 272 1.42 -17.93 -6.56
CA ARG A 272 1.19 -19.20 -5.90
C ARG A 272 2.27 -20.18 -6.32
N PRO A 273 2.98 -20.81 -5.37
CA PRO A 273 3.90 -21.88 -5.71
C PRO A 273 3.15 -23.01 -6.41
N PHE A 274 3.90 -23.76 -7.20
CA PHE A 274 3.49 -24.90 -8.03
C PHE A 274 2.22 -25.61 -7.52
N ASN A 275 1.17 -25.62 -8.35
CA ASN A 275 0.00 -26.46 -8.15
C ASN A 275 -0.14 -27.43 -9.33
N PRO A 276 0.00 -28.75 -9.11
CA PRO A 276 0.02 -29.71 -10.21
C PRO A 276 -1.30 -29.79 -11.00
N SER A 277 -2.43 -29.40 -10.42
CA SER A 277 -3.72 -29.34 -11.12
C SER A 277 -3.79 -28.15 -12.09
N ARG A 278 -3.13 -27.03 -11.77
CA ARG A 278 -3.03 -25.86 -12.67
C ARG A 278 -2.14 -26.15 -13.88
N GLN A 279 -1.12 -27.02 -13.72
CA GLN A 279 -0.30 -27.46 -14.84
C GLN A 279 -1.10 -28.24 -15.87
N THR A 280 -2.07 -29.07 -15.47
CA THR A 280 -2.94 -29.75 -16.46
C THR A 280 -3.64 -28.73 -17.34
N ALA A 281 -4.27 -27.72 -16.74
CA ALA A 281 -5.00 -26.69 -17.48
C ALA A 281 -4.08 -25.91 -18.43
N ALA A 282 -2.93 -25.45 -17.95
CA ALA A 282 -1.94 -24.74 -18.77
C ALA A 282 -1.38 -25.62 -19.91
N LEU A 283 -1.21 -26.92 -19.65
CA LEU A 283 -0.73 -27.88 -20.62
C LEU A 283 -1.76 -28.16 -21.71
N LEU A 284 -3.03 -28.32 -21.34
CA LEU A 284 -4.15 -28.47 -22.28
C LEU A 284 -4.37 -27.21 -23.12
N GLU A 285 -4.21 -26.03 -22.52
CA GLU A 285 -4.25 -24.76 -23.26
C GLU A 285 -3.10 -24.68 -24.26
N SER A 286 -1.88 -25.03 -23.84
CA SER A 286 -0.70 -25.07 -24.72
C SER A 286 -0.86 -26.08 -25.86
N ALA A 287 -1.44 -27.25 -25.58
CA ALA A 287 -1.81 -28.22 -26.60
C ALA A 287 -2.85 -27.64 -27.59
N GLY A 288 -3.81 -26.87 -27.09
CA GLY A 288 -4.80 -26.16 -27.92
C GLY A 288 -4.20 -25.10 -28.84
N ARG A 289 -3.08 -24.47 -28.46
CA ARG A 289 -2.36 -23.53 -29.34
C ARG A 289 -1.67 -24.23 -30.51
N ILE A 290 -1.33 -25.53 -30.38
CA ILE A 290 -0.79 -26.34 -31.48
C ILE A 290 -1.94 -26.73 -32.43
N GLY A 291 -3.06 -27.18 -31.86
CA GLY A 291 -4.29 -27.42 -32.62
C GLY A 291 -5.34 -28.24 -31.85
N PRO A 292 -6.55 -28.35 -32.42
CA PRO A 292 -7.68 -29.02 -31.77
C PRO A 292 -7.46 -30.52 -31.51
N GLN A 293 -6.82 -31.24 -32.42
CA GLN A 293 -6.52 -32.67 -32.30
C GLN A 293 -5.42 -32.91 -31.28
N THR A 294 -4.42 -32.04 -31.22
CA THR A 294 -3.40 -32.10 -30.16
C THR A 294 -4.02 -31.93 -28.78
N ARG A 295 -4.94 -30.96 -28.62
CA ARG A 295 -5.69 -30.78 -27.36
C ARG A 295 -6.57 -32.00 -27.04
N ALA A 296 -7.32 -32.51 -28.01
CA ALA A 296 -8.20 -33.66 -27.82
C ALA A 296 -7.41 -34.91 -27.39
N LEU A 297 -6.25 -35.16 -28.02
CA LEU A 297 -5.37 -36.27 -27.65
C LEU A 297 -4.85 -36.11 -26.21
N CYS A 298 -4.35 -34.92 -25.87
CA CYS A 298 -3.87 -34.64 -24.51
C CYS A 298 -4.98 -34.75 -23.46
N GLN A 299 -6.21 -34.33 -23.78
CA GLN A 299 -7.37 -34.49 -22.91
C GLN A 299 -7.69 -35.96 -22.68
N GLN A 300 -7.79 -36.76 -23.75
CA GLN A 300 -8.07 -38.20 -23.65
C GLN A 300 -7.01 -38.95 -22.83
N MET A 301 -5.73 -38.58 -23.00
CA MET A 301 -4.64 -39.14 -22.20
C MET A 301 -4.76 -38.78 -20.72
N PHE A 302 -5.16 -37.54 -20.41
CA PHE A 302 -5.40 -37.11 -19.03
C PHE A 302 -6.62 -37.81 -18.42
N ASP A 303 -7.72 -37.96 -19.18
CA ASP A 303 -8.93 -38.62 -18.69
C ASP A 303 -8.72 -40.11 -18.39
N THR A 304 -7.78 -40.75 -19.10
CA THR A 304 -7.46 -42.18 -18.93
C THR A 304 -6.41 -42.42 -17.84
N GLU A 305 -5.29 -41.69 -17.87
CA GLU A 305 -4.13 -41.94 -17.01
C GLU A 305 -4.00 -40.94 -15.85
N GLY A 306 -4.87 -39.94 -15.80
CA GLY A 306 -4.84 -38.86 -14.82
C GLY A 306 -3.50 -38.12 -14.82
N ARG A 307 -2.97 -37.87 -13.62
CA ARG A 307 -1.72 -37.12 -13.43
C ARG A 307 -0.50 -37.82 -14.05
N VAL A 308 -0.47 -39.14 -14.14
CA VAL A 308 0.66 -39.89 -14.71
C VAL A 308 0.82 -39.57 -16.21
N GLY A 309 -0.30 -39.35 -16.90
CA GLY A 309 -0.34 -38.98 -18.33
C GLY A 309 0.25 -37.60 -18.64
N GLN A 310 0.38 -36.70 -17.65
CA GLN A 310 0.94 -35.35 -17.85
C GLN A 310 2.35 -35.39 -18.46
N ARG A 311 3.19 -36.37 -18.09
CA ARG A 311 4.55 -36.49 -18.65
C ARG A 311 4.53 -36.71 -20.15
N ALA A 312 3.59 -37.53 -20.63
CA ALA A 312 3.44 -37.82 -22.04
C ALA A 312 2.82 -36.64 -22.79
N MET A 313 1.87 -35.93 -22.18
CA MET A 313 1.32 -34.67 -22.71
C MET A 313 2.40 -33.59 -22.86
N TRP A 314 3.27 -33.41 -21.85
CA TRP A 314 4.43 -32.51 -21.94
C TRP A 314 5.36 -32.88 -23.09
N GLY A 315 5.57 -34.18 -23.30
CA GLY A 315 6.31 -34.69 -24.45
C GLY A 315 5.69 -34.26 -25.79
N ILE A 316 4.37 -34.39 -25.93
CA ILE A 316 3.64 -34.01 -27.15
C ILE A 316 3.73 -32.49 -27.39
N VAL A 317 3.42 -31.67 -26.38
CA VAL A 317 3.51 -30.21 -26.50
C VAL A 317 4.94 -29.77 -26.81
N GLY A 318 5.94 -30.44 -26.24
CA GLY A 318 7.36 -30.19 -26.49
C GLY A 318 7.80 -30.46 -27.94
N LEU A 319 7.09 -31.29 -28.71
CA LEU A 319 7.42 -31.56 -30.13
C LEU A 319 7.33 -30.29 -30.98
N SER A 320 6.46 -29.34 -30.61
CA SER A 320 6.31 -28.06 -31.30
C SER A 320 7.56 -27.17 -31.27
N ARG A 321 8.51 -27.43 -30.36
CA ARG A 321 9.81 -26.74 -30.32
C ARG A 321 10.76 -27.20 -31.42
N LYS A 322 10.59 -28.44 -31.92
CA LYS A 322 11.48 -29.06 -32.92
C LYS A 322 10.80 -29.21 -34.28
N TYR A 323 9.49 -29.40 -34.31
CA TYR A 323 8.72 -29.67 -35.53
C TYR A 323 7.63 -28.62 -35.72
N PRO A 324 7.30 -28.26 -36.98
CA PRO A 324 6.20 -27.34 -37.28
C PRO A 324 4.88 -27.82 -36.67
N ALA A 325 4.12 -26.89 -36.06
CA ALA A 325 2.86 -27.20 -35.38
C ALA A 325 1.87 -27.99 -36.25
N ARG A 326 1.80 -27.69 -37.56
CA ARG A 326 0.96 -28.42 -38.52
C ARG A 326 1.24 -29.94 -38.55
N LEU A 327 2.51 -30.34 -38.44
CA LEU A 327 2.90 -31.76 -38.52
C LEU A 327 2.63 -32.46 -37.19
N VAL A 328 2.80 -31.75 -36.08
CA VAL A 328 2.42 -32.23 -34.75
C VAL A 328 0.91 -32.48 -34.69
N GLU A 329 0.13 -31.52 -35.17
CA GLU A 329 -1.32 -31.63 -35.25
C GLU A 329 -1.79 -32.79 -36.14
N GLN A 330 -1.18 -32.97 -37.33
CA GLN A 330 -1.46 -34.11 -38.21
C GLN A 330 -1.12 -35.46 -37.58
N ALA A 331 0.00 -35.55 -36.86
CA ALA A 331 0.37 -36.77 -36.15
C ALA A 331 -0.59 -37.07 -34.99
N CYS A 332 -1.04 -36.05 -34.26
CA CYS A 332 -2.07 -36.19 -33.24
C CYS A 332 -3.41 -36.65 -33.83
N ALA A 333 -3.82 -36.09 -34.97
CA ALA A 333 -5.01 -36.54 -35.70
C ALA A 333 -4.90 -38.02 -36.12
N HIS A 334 -3.74 -38.44 -36.63
CA HIS A 334 -3.48 -39.84 -36.98
C HIS A 334 -3.52 -40.76 -35.75
N ALA A 335 -2.96 -40.31 -34.63
CA ALA A 335 -2.98 -41.07 -33.38
C ALA A 335 -4.41 -41.28 -32.85
N ILE A 336 -5.25 -40.23 -32.89
CA ILE A 336 -6.68 -40.31 -32.52
C ILE A 336 -7.43 -41.26 -33.45
N GLY A 337 -7.24 -41.13 -34.77
CA GLY A 337 -7.93 -41.97 -35.77
C GLY A 337 -7.64 -43.47 -35.58
N ASN A 338 -6.43 -43.82 -35.16
CA ASN A 338 -6.03 -45.20 -34.88
C ASN A 338 -6.28 -45.63 -33.42
N ARG A 339 -6.85 -44.76 -32.58
CA ARG A 339 -7.05 -44.98 -31.13
C ARG A 339 -5.75 -45.30 -30.36
N ILE A 340 -4.62 -44.71 -30.78
CA ILE A 340 -3.31 -44.91 -30.15
C ILE A 340 -2.94 -43.68 -29.33
N TYR A 341 -3.13 -43.76 -28.01
CA TYR A 341 -2.90 -42.65 -27.07
C TYR A 341 -1.51 -42.72 -26.41
N ARG A 342 -0.45 -42.84 -27.21
CA ARG A 342 0.93 -43.00 -26.72
C ARG A 342 1.88 -41.98 -27.34
N TYR A 343 2.63 -41.26 -26.49
CA TYR A 343 3.63 -40.27 -26.93
C TYR A 343 4.64 -40.83 -27.92
N LYS A 344 5.18 -42.03 -27.68
CA LYS A 344 6.18 -42.67 -28.56
C LYS A 344 5.67 -42.81 -30.00
N HIS A 345 4.39 -43.15 -30.16
CA HIS A 345 3.75 -43.27 -31.47
C HIS A 345 3.62 -41.90 -32.13
N VAL A 346 3.10 -40.90 -31.41
CA VAL A 346 2.99 -39.51 -31.93
C VAL A 346 4.35 -38.99 -32.38
N ARG A 347 5.40 -39.16 -31.57
CA ARG A 347 6.76 -38.74 -31.92
C ARG A 347 7.27 -39.40 -33.20
N ALA A 348 7.10 -40.72 -33.32
CA ALA A 348 7.53 -41.46 -34.51
C ALA A 348 6.76 -41.01 -35.76
N THR A 349 5.46 -40.76 -35.63
CA THR A 349 4.62 -40.25 -36.73
C THR A 349 5.03 -38.84 -37.14
N VAL A 350 5.27 -37.92 -36.19
CA VAL A 350 5.77 -36.57 -36.50
C VAL A 350 7.10 -36.63 -37.23
N GLN A 351 8.03 -37.47 -36.76
CA GLN A 351 9.34 -37.61 -37.39
C GLN A 351 9.22 -38.10 -38.84
N ARG A 352 8.41 -39.14 -39.08
CA ARG A 352 8.17 -39.67 -40.44
C ARG A 352 7.50 -38.63 -41.34
N LEU A 353 6.53 -37.87 -40.82
CA LEU A 353 5.88 -36.80 -41.57
C LEU A 353 6.86 -35.67 -41.91
N PHE A 354 7.79 -35.37 -41.01
CA PHE A 354 8.82 -34.37 -41.22
C PHE A 354 9.86 -34.81 -42.25
N GLU A 355 10.38 -36.04 -42.15
CA GLU A 355 11.30 -36.64 -43.14
C GLU A 355 10.68 -36.64 -44.55
N ARG A 356 9.44 -37.11 -44.68
CA ARG A 356 8.71 -37.06 -45.97
C ARG A 356 8.48 -35.64 -46.49
N ALA A 357 8.32 -34.66 -45.59
CA ALA A 357 8.16 -33.27 -46.01
C ALA A 357 9.48 -32.70 -46.53
N LEU A 358 10.62 -33.07 -45.94
CA LEU A 358 11.95 -32.72 -46.45
C LEU A 358 12.22 -33.39 -47.80
N GLU A 359 11.97 -34.69 -47.92
CA GLU A 359 12.13 -35.42 -49.19
C GLU A 359 11.29 -34.80 -50.32
N ARG A 360 10.08 -34.29 -50.02
CA ARG A 360 9.24 -33.60 -51.01
C ARG A 360 9.76 -32.21 -51.39
N ILE A 361 10.47 -31.54 -50.49
CA ILE A 361 11.14 -30.28 -50.80
C ILE A 361 12.36 -30.56 -51.69
N ASP A 362 13.13 -31.59 -51.36
CA ASP A 362 14.32 -31.99 -52.13
C ASP A 362 13.96 -32.61 -53.50
N ALA A 363 12.81 -33.28 -53.60
CA ALA A 363 12.30 -33.89 -54.83
C ALA A 363 11.33 -32.98 -55.61
N ALA A 364 10.98 -31.81 -55.07
CA ALA A 364 10.29 -30.82 -55.87
C ALA A 364 11.26 -30.40 -56.98
N PRO A 365 10.89 -30.50 -58.26
CA PRO A 365 11.72 -29.92 -59.30
C PRO A 365 11.93 -28.46 -58.93
N ASP A 366 13.14 -27.94 -59.19
CA ASP A 366 13.35 -26.52 -59.36
C ASP A 366 12.41 -26.06 -60.48
N THR A 367 11.14 -25.82 -60.17
CA THR A 367 10.44 -24.67 -60.69
C THR A 367 11.14 -23.48 -60.06
N ALA A 368 12.39 -23.25 -60.48
CA ALA A 368 12.84 -21.94 -60.82
C ALA A 368 11.79 -21.43 -61.81
N ALA A 369 10.70 -20.87 -61.26
CA ALA A 369 10.04 -19.78 -61.93
C ALA A 369 11.19 -18.84 -62.25
N SER A 370 11.62 -18.82 -63.50
CA SER A 370 12.66 -17.93 -63.98
C SER A 370 12.30 -16.58 -63.40
N LEU A 371 13.13 -16.04 -62.50
CA LEU A 371 12.85 -14.74 -61.91
C LEU A 371 12.75 -13.77 -63.09
N THR A 372 11.52 -13.42 -63.49
CA THR A 372 11.31 -12.54 -64.61
C THR A 372 11.57 -11.14 -64.09
N GLN A 373 12.64 -10.52 -64.57
CA GLN A 373 12.89 -9.08 -64.37
C GLN A 373 11.84 -8.23 -65.12
N ASP A 374 11.02 -8.87 -65.95
CA ASP A 374 9.94 -8.27 -66.71
C ASP A 374 8.59 -8.79 -66.20
N HIS A 375 7.87 -7.95 -65.48
CA HIS A 375 6.48 -8.18 -65.07
C HIS A 375 5.80 -6.82 -64.95
N PRO A 376 4.52 -6.65 -65.34
CA PRO A 376 3.81 -5.36 -65.23
C PRO A 376 3.69 -4.78 -63.81
N LEU A 377 4.11 -5.52 -62.78
CA LEU A 377 4.19 -5.05 -61.38
C LEU A 377 5.62 -4.71 -60.94
N ILE A 378 6.63 -5.07 -61.74
CA ILE A 378 8.03 -4.71 -61.52
C ILE A 378 8.26 -3.38 -62.24
N ARG A 379 8.49 -2.33 -61.47
CA ARG A 379 8.79 -0.99 -62.00
C ARG A 379 10.13 -0.99 -62.71
N THR A 380 10.26 -0.15 -63.72
CA THR A 380 11.53 -0.08 -64.47
C THR A 380 12.63 0.55 -63.59
N PRO A 381 13.91 0.22 -63.82
CA PRO A 381 15.02 0.82 -63.07
C PRO A 381 15.03 2.36 -63.12
N ALA A 382 14.55 2.95 -64.23
CA ALA A 382 14.40 4.39 -64.37
C ALA A 382 13.37 4.97 -63.39
N GLU A 383 12.22 4.30 -63.20
CA GLU A 383 11.21 4.72 -62.22
C GLU A 383 11.73 4.61 -60.78
N TYR A 384 12.55 3.59 -60.47
CA TYR A 384 13.22 3.51 -59.17
C TYR A 384 14.21 4.67 -58.98
N GLY A 385 14.99 5.01 -60.01
CA GLY A 385 15.89 6.16 -59.99
C GLY A 385 15.15 7.48 -59.76
N ASP A 386 13.99 7.66 -60.40
CA ASP A 386 13.16 8.84 -60.24
C ASP A 386 12.53 8.93 -58.84
N LEU A 387 12.06 7.80 -58.31
CA LEU A 387 11.48 7.72 -56.97
C LEU A 387 12.53 7.95 -55.88
N PHE A 388 13.75 7.44 -56.08
CA PHE A 388 14.89 7.70 -55.20
C PHE A 388 15.32 9.17 -55.27
N SER A 389 15.39 9.75 -56.47
CA SER A 389 15.72 11.17 -56.67
C SER A 389 14.68 12.09 -56.02
N ARG A 390 13.39 11.74 -56.09
CA ARG A 390 12.32 12.47 -55.40
C ARG A 390 12.41 12.33 -53.89
N ALA A 391 12.75 11.15 -53.37
CA ALA A 391 12.95 10.94 -51.94
C ALA A 391 14.16 11.76 -51.42
N VAL A 392 15.28 11.75 -52.14
CA VAL A 392 16.47 12.55 -51.78
C VAL A 392 16.20 14.05 -51.82
N ARG A 393 15.45 14.54 -52.82
CA ARG A 393 15.03 15.95 -52.86
C ARG A 393 14.10 16.30 -51.69
N ARG A 394 13.18 15.40 -51.33
CA ARG A 394 12.28 15.60 -50.19
C ARG A 394 13.00 15.61 -48.85
N ASP A 395 13.98 14.72 -48.66
CA ASP A 395 14.84 14.71 -47.47
C ASP A 395 15.77 15.94 -47.42
N ALA A 396 16.23 16.44 -48.57
CA ALA A 396 17.00 17.68 -48.64
C ALA A 396 16.14 18.91 -48.29
N ASP A 397 14.89 18.95 -48.76
CA ASP A 397 13.93 20.01 -48.43
C ASP A 397 13.48 19.96 -46.95
N ASP A 398 13.29 18.76 -46.38
CA ASP A 398 12.94 18.58 -44.95
C ASP A 398 14.13 18.88 -44.02
N ASN A 399 15.37 18.52 -44.40
CA ASN A 399 16.56 18.91 -43.64
C ASN A 399 16.88 20.40 -43.74
N GLY A 400 16.59 21.04 -44.87
CA GLY A 400 16.69 22.51 -45.02
C GLY A 400 15.71 23.24 -44.10
N ARG A 401 14.49 22.72 -43.92
CA ARG A 401 13.49 23.26 -42.99
C ARG A 401 13.80 22.98 -41.52
N GLN A 402 14.52 21.90 -41.20
CA GLN A 402 14.95 21.60 -39.82
C GLN A 402 16.19 22.39 -39.39
N ALA A 403 17.06 22.80 -40.32
CA ALA A 403 18.24 23.61 -40.00
C ALA A 403 17.90 25.07 -39.61
N GLU A 404 16.80 25.63 -40.12
CA GLU A 404 16.30 26.96 -39.69
C GLU A 404 15.58 26.92 -38.32
N ALA A 405 15.23 25.74 -37.81
CA ALA A 405 14.49 25.56 -36.56
C ALA A 405 15.34 25.08 -35.36
N TYR A 406 16.66 24.87 -35.55
CA TYR A 406 17.55 24.24 -34.57
C TYR A 406 18.71 25.15 -34.10
N ASP A 407 18.55 26.48 -34.13
CA ASP A 407 19.49 27.42 -33.48
C ASP A 407 19.09 27.81 -32.04
N ASP A 408 18.22 27.03 -31.40
CA ASP A 408 17.84 27.29 -30.01
C ASP A 408 17.59 25.98 -29.23
N ARG A 409 18.69 25.30 -28.88
CA ARG A 409 18.93 24.55 -27.62
C ARG A 409 19.99 23.46 -27.78
N ALA A 410 21.03 23.56 -26.94
CA ALA A 410 22.18 22.65 -26.86
C ALA A 410 21.80 21.17 -26.66
N PRO A 411 22.45 20.21 -27.35
CA PRO A 411 22.19 18.80 -27.14
C PRO A 411 23.19 18.13 -26.19
N VAL A 412 22.59 17.29 -25.34
CA VAL A 412 23.19 16.25 -24.50
C VAL A 412 23.68 15.09 -25.37
N THR A 413 24.85 14.59 -25.00
CA THR A 413 25.62 13.47 -25.55
C THR A 413 24.81 12.19 -25.73
N ARG A 414 24.87 11.58 -26.93
CA ARG A 414 24.53 10.16 -27.13
C ARG A 414 25.64 9.43 -27.88
N ALA A 415 26.13 8.38 -27.26
CA ALA A 415 27.26 7.56 -27.66
C ALA A 415 26.96 6.71 -28.92
N ARG A 416 27.92 6.65 -29.84
CA ARG A 416 27.97 5.69 -30.95
C ARG A 416 28.69 4.43 -30.50
N VAL A 417 28.13 3.27 -30.84
CA VAL A 417 28.80 1.96 -30.77
C VAL A 417 29.54 1.76 -32.09
N THR A 418 30.86 1.53 -32.02
CA THR A 418 31.70 1.13 -33.15
C THR A 418 32.09 -0.33 -33.03
N CYS A 419 31.87 -1.10 -34.08
CA CYS A 419 32.35 -2.46 -34.26
C CYS A 419 33.88 -2.47 -34.41
N ALA A 420 34.58 -3.38 -33.72
CA ALA A 420 36.01 -3.62 -33.86
C ALA A 420 36.29 -5.07 -34.29
N THR A 421 37.08 -5.22 -35.34
CA THR A 421 37.69 -6.46 -35.86
C THR A 421 38.91 -6.86 -34.99
N PRO A 422 39.30 -8.16 -34.94
CA PRO A 422 40.32 -8.63 -34.00
C PRO A 422 41.72 -8.68 -34.62
N ALA A 423 42.75 -8.43 -33.81
CA ALA A 423 44.14 -8.77 -34.10
C ALA A 423 44.84 -9.29 -32.82
N SER A 424 45.77 -10.20 -33.05
CA SER A 424 46.37 -11.19 -32.16
C SER A 424 47.61 -10.75 -31.36
N SER A 425 48.02 -11.64 -30.42
CA SER A 425 49.34 -11.78 -29.75
C SER A 425 49.64 -10.80 -28.61
N GLY A 426 50.27 -11.14 -27.47
CA GLY A 426 50.83 -12.37 -26.91
C GLY A 426 51.69 -11.98 -25.68
N ALA A 427 51.66 -12.79 -24.60
CA ALA A 427 52.60 -12.95 -23.46
C ALA A 427 53.20 -11.68 -22.77
N THR A 428 53.43 -11.55 -21.44
CA THR A 428 53.97 -12.47 -20.42
C THR A 428 54.04 -11.71 -19.08
N SER A 429 54.22 -12.44 -17.97
CA SER A 429 54.84 -12.06 -16.67
C SER A 429 53.95 -11.58 -15.50
N ALA A 430 54.09 -12.31 -14.38
CA ALA A 430 53.65 -12.03 -13.00
C ALA A 430 54.84 -11.46 -12.17
N PRO A 431 54.89 -11.47 -10.82
CA PRO A 431 53.92 -11.18 -9.73
C PRO A 431 54.50 -10.19 -8.66
N ALA A 432 53.70 -9.77 -7.65
CA ALA A 432 54.08 -9.29 -6.28
C ALA A 432 52.94 -8.41 -5.72
N ALA A 433 52.63 -8.24 -4.43
CA ALA A 433 52.99 -8.82 -3.12
C ALA A 433 51.86 -8.36 -2.15
N ALA A 434 51.30 -9.25 -1.33
CA ALA A 434 51.44 -9.29 0.13
C ALA A 434 51.22 -7.96 0.90
N SER A 435 50.18 -7.93 1.74
CA SER A 435 50.25 -7.33 3.08
C SER A 435 49.15 -7.92 3.98
N HIS A 436 49.54 -8.95 4.73
CA HIS A 436 48.94 -9.34 6.01
C HIS A 436 49.31 -8.30 7.07
N LEU A 437 48.37 -7.92 7.93
CA LEU A 437 48.69 -7.69 9.35
C LEU A 437 47.62 -8.35 10.21
N LYS A 438 48.10 -9.11 11.18
CA LYS A 438 47.39 -9.92 12.18
C LYS A 438 47.85 -9.42 13.55
N LEU A 439 47.19 -9.94 14.59
CA LEU A 439 47.56 -10.02 16.02
C LEU A 439 47.22 -8.77 16.86
N GLU A 440 46.73 -8.84 18.11
CA GLU A 440 46.39 -9.91 19.08
C GLU A 440 45.65 -9.20 20.26
N THR A 441 44.49 -9.67 20.75
CA THR A 441 44.24 -10.40 22.04
C THR A 441 44.94 -9.83 23.30
N GLN A 442 44.23 -9.23 24.27
CA GLN A 442 43.55 -9.80 25.48
C GLN A 442 44.31 -9.39 26.78
N PRO A 443 43.85 -9.65 28.04
CA PRO A 443 42.54 -9.49 28.72
C PRO A 443 42.70 -8.88 30.17
N HIS A 444 41.77 -9.18 31.10
CA HIS A 444 41.73 -8.94 32.58
C HIS A 444 41.13 -7.58 33.06
N ASP A 445 40.33 -7.45 34.13
CA ASP A 445 39.75 -8.38 35.12
C ASP A 445 38.62 -7.72 35.92
N ASP A 446 37.71 -8.55 36.42
CA ASP A 446 37.03 -8.58 37.73
C ASP A 446 36.58 -7.28 38.45
N HIS A 447 35.29 -7.23 38.84
CA HIS A 447 34.89 -7.73 40.16
C HIS A 447 33.37 -7.69 40.41
N ALA A 448 32.97 -8.60 41.30
CA ALA A 448 31.62 -8.98 41.70
C ALA A 448 30.93 -8.02 42.69
N GLY A 449 29.60 -8.14 42.75
CA GLY A 449 28.88 -8.41 44.00
C GLY A 449 28.46 -7.23 44.88
N ASN A 450 27.16 -6.90 44.86
CA ASN A 450 26.27 -7.01 46.03
C ASN A 450 24.80 -7.05 45.57
#